data_AF-A0A499UE38-F1
#
_entry.id   AF-A0A499UE38-F1
#
_cell.length_a   1.000
_cell.length_b   1.000
_cell.length_c   1.000
_cell.angle_alpha   90.00
_cell.angle_beta   90.00
_cell.angle_gamma   90.00
#
_symmetry.space_group_name_H-M   'P 1'
#
loop_
_entity.id
_entity.type
_entity.pdbx_description
1 polymer ?
#
loop_
_entity_poly.entity_id
_entity_poly.type
_entity_poly.pdbx_seq_one_letter_code
_entity_poly.pdbx_strand_id
1 'polypeptide(L)'
;MSEIRRHGIGRRHFLYGAAAVAAGVMCNTGCTPEDARGSDGQSGVPVIAVDTQRRSFTVSPFMTGVNGAKWYDDAYGMWDPKHNRPAPGIVGKIKKAGVGMIRYPGGTSSNLFNWRAAVGPQESRGRQVEGKQGDTVDSRFGPDEYMAFVREVGATPQIMAPFANSTPDEIADWVAYMNAPQGTTWGDLRRGTATPSPTACATGKSATSCSARTSVTG
;
A
#
# COMPACT_ATOMS: atom_id res chain seq x y z
N MET A 1 -3.77 27.08 54.82
CA MET A 1 -5.15 27.49 54.48
C MET A 1 -5.15 28.13 53.10
N SER A 2 -5.62 27.41 52.09
CA SER A 2 -5.90 27.92 50.74
C SER A 2 -6.97 27.01 50.15
N GLU A 3 -8.19 27.53 50.06
CA GLU A 3 -9.39 26.82 49.63
C GLU A 3 -9.37 26.57 48.12
N ILE A 4 -9.55 25.32 47.72
CA ILE A 4 -9.84 24.94 46.34
C ILE A 4 -11.31 25.28 46.06
N ARG A 5 -11.54 26.40 45.35
CA ARG A 5 -12.85 26.75 44.79
C ARG A 5 -13.26 25.70 43.75
N ARG A 6 -14.20 24.82 44.11
CA ARG A 6 -14.88 23.92 43.16
C ARG A 6 -15.93 24.72 42.40
N HIS A 7 -15.71 24.98 41.11
CA HIS A 7 -16.77 25.42 40.22
C HIS A 7 -17.67 24.23 39.89
N GLY A 8 -18.88 24.23 40.48
CA GLY A 8 -19.93 23.28 40.15
C GLY A 8 -20.45 23.53 38.75
N ILE A 9 -20.30 22.56 37.86
CA ILE A 9 -20.91 22.56 36.53
C ILE A 9 -22.43 22.43 36.74
N GLY A 10 -23.15 23.52 36.52
CA GLY A 10 -24.60 23.56 36.68
C GLY A 10 -25.30 22.65 35.67
N ARG A 11 -26.36 21.96 36.13
CA ARG A 11 -27.29 21.08 35.37
C ARG A 11 -27.75 21.61 33.99
N ARG A 12 -27.60 22.91 33.73
CA ARG A 12 -27.99 23.58 32.48
C ARG A 12 -26.95 23.41 31.36
N HIS A 13 -25.68 23.15 31.69
CA HIS A 13 -24.63 22.86 30.69
C HIS A 13 -24.63 21.40 30.20
N PHE A 14 -25.21 20.47 30.96
CA PHE A 14 -25.28 19.07 30.56
C PHE A 14 -26.33 18.84 29.44
N LEU A 15 -27.34 19.70 29.35
CA LEU A 15 -28.39 19.59 28.33
C LEU A 15 -27.98 20.12 26.95
N TYR A 16 -27.01 21.05 26.88
CA TYR A 16 -26.48 21.52 25.59
C TYR A 16 -25.36 20.62 25.02
N GLY A 17 -24.61 19.91 25.87
CA GLY A 17 -23.56 18.98 25.42
C GLY A 17 -24.10 17.67 24.83
N ALA A 18 -25.29 17.21 25.25
CA ALA A 18 -25.84 15.94 24.77
C ALA A 18 -26.52 16.04 23.38
N ALA A 19 -27.00 17.23 22.99
CA ALA A 19 -27.69 17.40 21.71
C ALA A 19 -26.72 17.50 20.51
N ALA A 20 -25.47 17.96 20.73
CA ALA A 20 -24.50 18.16 19.65
C ALA A 20 -23.78 16.87 19.21
N VAL A 21 -23.73 15.83 20.05
CA VAL A 21 -23.01 14.58 19.74
C VAL A 21 -23.86 13.62 18.89
N ALA A 22 -25.19 13.69 18.97
CA ALA A 22 -26.08 12.83 18.19
C ALA A 22 -26.23 13.27 16.72
N ALA A 23 -26.15 14.57 16.43
CA ALA A 23 -26.36 15.09 15.08
C ALA A 23 -25.12 14.99 14.17
N GLY A 24 -23.91 15.01 14.74
CA GLY A 24 -22.65 15.04 13.97
C GLY A 24 -22.21 13.68 13.41
N VAL A 25 -22.67 12.57 13.99
CA VAL A 25 -22.20 11.22 13.63
C VAL A 25 -23.14 10.50 12.65
N MET A 26 -24.36 11.00 12.42
CA MET A 26 -25.33 10.34 11.53
C MET A 26 -25.35 10.86 10.09
N CYS A 27 -24.65 11.96 9.78
CA CYS A 27 -24.77 12.62 8.47
C CYS A 27 -23.97 12.01 7.32
N ASN A 28 -23.36 10.83 7.46
CA ASN A 28 -22.75 10.18 6.29
C ASN A 28 -22.69 8.65 6.31
N THR A 29 -23.30 7.99 7.30
CA THR A 29 -23.34 6.52 7.37
C THR A 29 -24.50 5.92 6.59
N GLY A 30 -25.48 6.74 6.17
CA GLY A 30 -26.68 6.21 5.55
C GLY A 30 -27.39 5.22 6.48
N CYS A 31 -27.49 5.52 7.77
CA CYS A 31 -28.43 4.87 8.67
C CYS A 31 -29.52 5.89 9.00
N THR A 32 -30.78 5.61 8.66
CA THR A 32 -31.92 6.36 9.19
C THR A 32 -32.23 5.84 10.60
N PRO A 33 -32.93 6.64 11.43
CA PRO A 33 -33.48 6.16 12.70
C PRO A 33 -34.42 4.95 12.56
N GLU A 34 -34.94 4.68 11.37
CA GLU A 34 -35.77 3.50 11.08
C GLU A 34 -34.93 2.23 10.92
N ASP A 35 -33.69 2.31 10.40
CA ASP A 35 -32.78 1.15 10.33
C ASP A 35 -32.32 0.69 11.72
N ALA A 36 -32.32 1.60 12.70
CA ALA A 36 -32.04 1.31 14.10
C ALA A 36 -33.25 0.66 14.81
N ARG A 37 -34.45 0.71 14.21
CA ARG A 37 -35.59 -0.09 14.68
C ARG A 37 -35.40 -1.49 14.13
N GLY A 38 -34.51 -2.24 14.77
CA GLY A 38 -34.47 -3.69 14.61
C GLY A 38 -35.89 -4.23 14.70
N SER A 39 -36.22 -5.21 13.85
CA SER A 39 -37.54 -5.84 13.87
C SER A 39 -37.93 -6.16 15.31
N ASP A 40 -39.18 -5.91 15.68
CA ASP A 40 -39.80 -6.27 16.96
C ASP A 40 -39.90 -7.81 17.16
N GLY A 41 -38.86 -8.55 16.77
CA GLY A 41 -38.69 -9.96 17.05
C GLY A 41 -38.53 -10.14 18.54
N GLN A 42 -39.53 -10.76 19.16
CA GLN A 42 -39.71 -11.04 20.59
C GLN A 42 -38.59 -11.88 21.27
N SER A 43 -37.31 -11.81 20.87
CA SER A 43 -36.29 -12.75 21.35
C SER A 43 -34.90 -12.16 21.68
N GLY A 44 -34.68 -10.85 21.54
CA GLY A 44 -33.33 -10.27 21.78
C GLY A 44 -32.25 -10.78 20.81
N VAL A 45 -32.65 -11.35 19.68
CA VAL A 45 -31.75 -11.83 18.62
C VAL A 45 -31.53 -10.70 17.61
N PRO A 46 -30.27 -10.35 17.27
CA PRO A 46 -30.01 -9.31 16.28
C PRO A 46 -30.46 -9.74 14.89
N VAL A 47 -31.13 -8.85 14.17
CA VAL A 47 -31.58 -9.04 12.79
C VAL A 47 -30.76 -8.13 11.86
N ILE A 48 -30.25 -8.70 10.77
CA ILE A 48 -29.55 -7.98 9.70
C ILE A 48 -30.47 -7.91 8.49
N ALA A 49 -30.85 -6.70 8.09
CA ALA A 49 -31.58 -6.44 6.85
C ALA A 49 -30.64 -5.87 5.78
N VAL A 50 -30.83 -6.28 4.52
CA VAL A 50 -30.03 -5.81 3.38
C VAL A 50 -30.96 -5.13 2.38
N ASP A 51 -30.80 -3.82 2.21
CA ASP A 51 -31.48 -3.03 1.18
C ASP A 51 -30.56 -2.81 -0.03
N THR A 52 -30.94 -3.35 -1.19
CA THR A 52 -30.15 -3.26 -2.44
C THR A 52 -30.30 -1.94 -3.17
N GLN A 53 -31.31 -1.12 -2.82
CA GLN A 53 -31.50 0.23 -3.35
C GLN A 53 -30.57 1.24 -2.66
N ARG A 54 -30.15 0.94 -1.42
CA ARG A 54 -29.25 1.79 -0.65
C ARG A 54 -27.79 1.38 -0.82
N ARG A 55 -27.12 1.97 -1.80
CA ARG A 55 -25.70 1.71 -2.11
C ARG A 55 -24.81 2.78 -1.48
N SER A 56 -23.79 2.37 -0.73
CA SER A 56 -22.79 3.31 -0.17
C SER A 56 -21.75 3.71 -1.22
N PHE A 57 -20.92 2.78 -1.67
CA PHE A 57 -19.89 3.02 -2.69
C PHE A 57 -19.45 1.71 -3.36
N THR A 58 -18.75 1.82 -4.49
CA THR A 58 -18.13 0.68 -5.15
C THR A 58 -16.84 0.32 -4.44
N VAL A 59 -16.73 -0.92 -3.94
CA VAL A 59 -15.53 -1.41 -3.27
C VAL A 59 -14.37 -1.46 -4.26
N SER A 60 -13.34 -0.64 -4.02
CA SER A 60 -12.14 -0.62 -4.86
C SER A 60 -11.30 -1.87 -4.63
N PRO A 61 -10.70 -2.48 -5.67
CA PRO A 61 -9.77 -3.60 -5.50
C PRO A 61 -8.57 -3.22 -4.63
N PHE A 62 -8.20 -1.94 -4.52
CA PHE A 62 -7.09 -1.47 -3.70
C PHE A 62 -7.36 -1.53 -2.19
N MET A 63 -8.63 -1.72 -1.77
CA MET A 63 -8.97 -1.92 -0.36
C MET A 63 -8.39 -3.22 0.21
N THR A 64 -8.07 -4.18 -0.65
CA THR A 64 -7.43 -5.46 -0.28
C THR A 64 -5.90 -5.41 -0.42
N GLY A 65 -5.33 -4.21 -0.33
CA GLY A 65 -3.90 -4.00 -0.44
C GLY A 65 -3.11 -4.54 0.76
N VAL A 66 -1.87 -4.97 0.51
CA VAL A 66 -0.95 -5.46 1.55
C VAL A 66 0.36 -4.68 1.57
N ASN A 67 0.96 -4.61 2.75
CA ASN A 67 2.29 -4.06 2.97
C ASN A 67 3.26 -5.21 3.26
N GLY A 68 3.76 -5.85 2.20
CA GLY A 68 4.60 -7.04 2.31
C GLY A 68 5.93 -6.95 1.55
N ALA A 69 6.00 -6.15 0.49
CA ALA A 69 7.17 -6.09 -0.37
C ALA A 69 8.25 -5.20 0.23
N LYS A 70 8.95 -5.72 1.22
CA LYS A 70 10.13 -5.08 1.81
C LYS A 70 11.34 -5.24 0.90
N TRP A 71 12.15 -4.19 0.75
CA TRP A 71 13.38 -4.27 -0.06
C TRP A 71 14.47 -5.18 0.53
N TYR A 72 14.31 -5.56 1.80
CA TYR A 72 15.19 -6.44 2.55
C TYR A 72 14.46 -7.74 2.94
N ASP A 73 15.19 -8.70 3.52
CA ASP A 73 14.65 -9.99 4.00
C ASP A 73 13.83 -10.73 2.92
N ASP A 74 14.30 -10.65 1.67
CA ASP A 74 13.69 -11.27 0.48
C ASP A 74 12.19 -10.99 0.35
N ALA A 75 11.78 -9.79 0.74
CA ALA A 75 10.39 -9.34 0.79
C ALA A 75 9.49 -10.31 1.59
N TYR A 76 9.95 -10.79 2.75
CA TYR A 76 9.24 -11.76 3.58
C TYR A 76 8.89 -13.06 2.84
N GLY A 77 9.84 -13.55 2.05
CA GLY A 77 9.67 -14.77 1.25
C GLY A 77 8.81 -14.59 0.01
N MET A 78 8.54 -13.34 -0.41
CA MET A 78 7.97 -13.03 -1.72
C MET A 78 8.97 -13.27 -2.84
N TRP A 79 10.27 -13.17 -2.56
CA TRP A 79 11.32 -13.45 -3.51
C TRP A 79 12.05 -14.76 -3.18
N ASP A 80 12.37 -15.54 -4.21
CA ASP A 80 13.28 -16.67 -4.14
C ASP A 80 14.67 -16.18 -4.58
N PRO A 81 15.57 -15.83 -3.64
CA PRO A 81 16.87 -15.25 -3.97
C PRO A 81 17.81 -16.26 -4.64
N LYS A 82 17.57 -17.57 -4.47
CA LYS A 82 18.43 -18.61 -5.06
C LYS A 82 18.22 -18.73 -6.56
N HIS A 83 16.97 -18.54 -7.01
CA HIS A 83 16.60 -18.64 -8.41
C HIS A 83 16.23 -17.28 -9.04
N ASN A 84 16.40 -16.19 -8.28
CA ASN A 84 16.07 -14.82 -8.66
C ASN A 84 14.69 -14.68 -9.33
N ARG A 85 13.64 -15.14 -8.63
CA ARG A 85 12.26 -15.16 -9.17
C ARG A 85 11.21 -14.95 -8.07
N PRO A 86 9.95 -14.64 -8.43
CA PRO A 86 8.84 -14.70 -7.48
C PRO A 86 8.74 -16.07 -6.81
N ALA A 87 8.65 -16.11 -5.49
CA ALA A 87 8.61 -17.35 -4.74
C ALA A 87 7.29 -18.10 -4.99
N PRO A 88 7.33 -19.33 -5.55
CA PRO A 88 6.11 -20.01 -6.00
C PRO A 88 5.13 -20.32 -4.86
N GLY A 89 5.65 -20.54 -3.64
CA GLY A 89 4.84 -20.88 -2.47
C GLY A 89 3.86 -19.77 -2.04
N ILE A 90 4.24 -18.49 -2.19
CA ILE A 90 3.42 -17.35 -1.78
C ILE A 90 2.64 -16.73 -2.96
N VAL A 91 3.16 -16.84 -4.19
CA VAL A 91 2.47 -16.37 -5.41
C VAL A 91 1.05 -16.93 -5.50
N GLY A 92 0.89 -18.25 -5.36
CA GLY A 92 -0.44 -18.88 -5.41
C GLY A 92 -1.37 -18.45 -4.28
N LYS A 93 -0.82 -18.20 -3.08
CA LYS A 93 -1.58 -17.74 -1.92
C LYS A 93 -2.09 -16.31 -2.11
N ILE A 94 -1.25 -15.41 -2.63
CA ILE A 94 -1.61 -14.01 -2.89
C ILE A 94 -2.69 -13.93 -3.99
N LYS A 95 -2.53 -14.70 -5.08
CA LYS A 95 -3.57 -14.81 -6.12
C LYS A 95 -4.90 -15.28 -5.54
N LYS A 96 -4.89 -16.36 -4.74
CA LYS A 96 -6.11 -16.91 -4.11
C LYS A 96 -6.74 -15.96 -3.10
N ALA A 97 -5.94 -15.18 -2.37
CA ALA A 97 -6.41 -14.20 -1.40
C ALA A 97 -7.02 -12.95 -2.06
N GLY A 98 -6.86 -12.76 -3.37
CA GLY A 98 -7.43 -11.61 -4.09
C GLY A 98 -6.76 -10.28 -3.75
N VAL A 99 -5.46 -10.30 -3.43
CA VAL A 99 -4.70 -9.09 -3.09
C VAL A 99 -4.64 -8.14 -4.29
N GLY A 100 -5.35 -7.01 -4.20
CA GLY A 100 -5.44 -6.06 -5.31
C GLY A 100 -4.26 -5.07 -5.43
N MET A 101 -3.49 -4.87 -4.37
CA MET A 101 -2.37 -3.91 -4.34
C MET A 101 -1.24 -4.37 -3.41
N ILE A 102 0.01 -4.09 -3.76
CA ILE A 102 1.17 -4.40 -2.93
C ILE A 102 2.04 -3.17 -2.77
N ARG A 103 2.30 -2.74 -1.54
CA ARG A 103 3.20 -1.62 -1.23
C ARG A 103 4.67 -2.03 -1.17
N TYR A 104 5.55 -1.21 -1.76
CA TYR A 104 7.01 -1.31 -1.77
C TYR A 104 7.64 0.08 -1.58
N PRO A 105 8.86 0.24 -1.03
CA PRO A 105 9.78 -0.77 -0.50
C PRO A 105 9.57 -1.11 0.99
N GLY A 106 8.46 -0.66 1.57
CA GLY A 106 7.90 -1.13 2.85
C GLY A 106 8.49 -0.53 4.13
N GLY A 107 7.60 -0.12 5.04
CA GLY A 107 7.89 0.25 6.45
C GLY A 107 8.70 1.55 6.64
N THR A 108 9.17 1.81 7.87
CA THR A 108 10.12 2.89 8.19
C THR A 108 11.44 2.74 7.42
N SER A 109 11.79 1.49 7.10
CA SER A 109 12.99 1.05 6.37
C SER A 109 13.16 1.70 5.00
N SER A 110 12.07 2.14 4.38
CA SER A 110 12.11 2.80 3.08
C SER A 110 12.64 4.22 3.11
N ASN A 111 12.61 4.88 4.27
CA ASN A 111 12.94 6.29 4.37
C ASN A 111 14.40 6.58 3.97
N LEU A 112 15.27 5.57 4.15
CA LEU A 112 16.69 5.61 3.78
C LEU A 112 17.01 4.73 2.56
N PHE A 113 16.02 4.12 1.92
CA PHE A 113 16.27 3.19 0.82
C PHE A 113 16.83 3.91 -0.40
N ASN A 114 18.02 3.52 -0.85
CA ASN A 114 18.62 3.99 -2.09
C ASN A 114 18.26 3.03 -3.22
N TRP A 115 17.26 3.41 -4.01
CA TRP A 115 16.77 2.59 -5.12
C TRP A 115 17.82 2.38 -6.22
N ARG A 116 18.71 3.35 -6.48
CA ARG A 116 19.74 3.24 -7.51
C ARG A 116 20.79 2.19 -7.16
N ALA A 117 21.03 1.97 -5.87
CA ALA A 117 21.89 0.90 -5.38
C ALA A 117 21.21 -0.49 -5.44
N ALA A 118 19.92 -0.55 -5.79
CA ALA A 118 19.12 -1.76 -5.87
C ALA A 118 18.67 -2.08 -7.32
N VAL A 119 19.21 -1.41 -8.34
CA VAL A 119 18.99 -1.75 -9.76
C VAL A 119 20.28 -2.28 -10.39
N GLY A 120 20.17 -2.93 -11.55
CA GLY A 120 21.32 -3.52 -12.23
C GLY A 120 21.57 -4.97 -11.88
N PRO A 121 22.65 -5.59 -12.39
CA PRO A 121 23.01 -6.96 -12.07
C PRO A 121 23.21 -7.15 -10.56
N GLN A 122 22.70 -8.25 -10.01
CA GLN A 122 22.69 -8.52 -8.57
C GLN A 122 24.10 -8.47 -7.94
N GLU A 123 25.09 -8.99 -8.66
CA GLU A 123 26.50 -9.01 -8.29
C GLU A 123 27.14 -7.62 -8.19
N SER A 124 26.56 -6.62 -8.86
CA SER A 124 27.02 -5.23 -8.80
C SER A 124 26.35 -4.43 -7.67
N ARG A 125 25.31 -4.98 -7.04
CA ARG A 125 24.56 -4.31 -5.99
C ARG A 125 25.27 -4.45 -4.65
N GLY A 126 25.45 -3.33 -3.96
CA GLY A 126 26.05 -3.28 -2.64
C GLY A 126 25.05 -3.58 -1.51
N ARG A 127 25.55 -3.49 -0.28
CA ARG A 127 24.72 -3.54 0.93
C ARG A 127 24.29 -2.12 1.32
N GLN A 128 23.10 -1.99 1.88
CA GLN A 128 22.52 -0.74 2.35
C GLN A 128 22.16 -0.84 3.82
N VAL A 129 22.09 0.29 4.51
CA VAL A 129 21.66 0.35 5.92
C VAL A 129 20.14 0.43 5.98
N GLU A 130 19.53 -0.51 6.69
CA GLU A 130 18.10 -0.55 6.93
C GLU A 130 17.71 0.54 7.95
N GLY A 131 16.69 1.34 7.59
CA GLY A 131 16.37 2.58 8.32
C GLY A 131 15.66 2.44 9.66
N LYS A 132 15.34 1.23 10.15
CA LYS A 132 14.65 1.00 11.42
C LYS A 132 15.57 0.41 12.49
N GLN A 133 16.36 -0.59 12.13
CA GLN A 133 17.30 -1.32 12.98
C GLN A 133 18.74 -0.85 12.79
N GLY A 134 19.08 -0.22 11.66
CA GLY A 134 20.46 0.15 11.34
C GLY A 134 21.32 -1.01 10.83
N ASP A 135 20.70 -2.15 10.54
CA ASP A 135 21.39 -3.33 10.04
C ASP A 135 21.84 -3.12 8.60
N THR A 136 23.00 -3.66 8.24
CA THR A 136 23.46 -3.67 6.85
C THR A 136 22.84 -4.86 6.12
N VAL A 137 22.05 -4.60 5.06
CA VAL A 137 21.32 -5.63 4.31
C VAL A 137 21.63 -5.55 2.83
N ASP A 138 21.66 -6.71 2.17
CA ASP A 138 21.94 -6.80 0.74
C ASP A 138 20.76 -6.24 -0.09
N SER A 139 21.07 -5.47 -1.13
CA SER A 139 20.07 -4.81 -2.00
C SER A 139 19.50 -5.75 -3.06
N ARG A 140 19.16 -6.98 -2.67
CA ARG A 140 18.77 -8.05 -3.61
C ARG A 140 17.36 -7.89 -4.13
N PHE A 141 16.43 -7.40 -3.31
CA PHE A 141 15.04 -7.20 -3.73
C PHE A 141 14.80 -5.74 -4.15
N GLY A 142 15.11 -5.47 -5.41
CA GLY A 142 15.05 -4.16 -6.02
C GLY A 142 13.74 -3.87 -6.74
N PRO A 143 13.73 -2.76 -7.50
CA PRO A 143 12.56 -2.28 -8.23
C PRO A 143 12.10 -3.28 -9.30
N ASP A 144 13.06 -3.92 -9.98
CA ASP A 144 12.81 -4.84 -11.08
C ASP A 144 12.24 -6.16 -10.56
N GLU A 145 12.78 -6.68 -9.45
CA GLU A 145 12.26 -7.87 -8.77
C GLU A 145 10.85 -7.63 -8.22
N TYR A 146 10.60 -6.46 -7.64
CA TYR A 146 9.28 -6.05 -7.20
C TYR A 146 8.26 -6.01 -8.35
N MET A 147 8.62 -5.40 -9.48
CA MET A 147 7.72 -5.34 -10.64
C MET A 147 7.49 -6.72 -11.26
N ALA A 148 8.50 -7.59 -11.30
CA ALA A 148 8.33 -8.98 -11.72
C ALA A 148 7.35 -9.73 -10.81
N PHE A 149 7.47 -9.56 -9.49
CA PHE A 149 6.57 -10.16 -8.52
C PHE A 149 5.12 -9.67 -8.66
N VAL A 150 4.91 -8.36 -8.70
CA VAL A 150 3.59 -7.74 -8.79
C VAL A 150 2.87 -8.16 -10.07
N ARG A 151 3.59 -8.23 -11.20
CA ARG A 151 3.05 -8.76 -12.46
C ARG A 151 2.66 -10.22 -12.34
N GLU A 152 3.52 -11.03 -11.75
CA GLU A 152 3.26 -12.46 -11.59
C GLU A 152 1.99 -12.70 -10.78
N VAL A 153 1.77 -11.98 -9.67
CA VAL A 153 0.57 -12.14 -8.84
C VAL A 153 -0.67 -11.41 -9.35
N GLY A 154 -0.52 -10.53 -10.35
CA GLY A 154 -1.63 -9.74 -10.90
C GLY A 154 -2.12 -8.61 -9.98
N ALA A 155 -1.27 -8.12 -9.08
CA ALA A 155 -1.60 -7.00 -8.20
C ALA A 155 -1.24 -5.65 -8.84
N THR A 156 -1.74 -4.56 -8.26
CA THR A 156 -1.31 -3.21 -8.61
C THR A 156 -0.11 -2.78 -7.77
N PRO A 157 0.95 -2.21 -8.35
CA PRO A 157 2.07 -1.73 -7.58
C PRO A 157 1.74 -0.41 -6.87
N GLN A 158 2.15 -0.29 -5.62
CA GLN A 158 2.18 0.97 -4.87
C GLN A 158 3.62 1.24 -4.43
N ILE A 159 4.20 2.32 -4.94
CA ILE A 159 5.56 2.74 -4.61
C ILE A 159 5.51 3.87 -3.60
N MET A 160 6.40 3.81 -2.63
CA MET A 160 6.72 4.90 -1.73
C MET A 160 8.07 5.49 -2.10
N ALA A 161 8.14 6.82 -2.15
CA ALA A 161 9.38 7.54 -2.32
C ALA A 161 10.11 7.65 -0.97
N PRO A 162 11.42 7.35 -0.91
CA PRO A 162 12.24 7.69 0.24
C PRO A 162 12.21 9.21 0.43
N PHE A 163 11.94 9.68 1.65
CA PHE A 163 11.86 11.13 1.92
C PHE A 163 12.96 11.63 2.86
N ALA A 164 13.63 10.75 3.61
CA ALA A 164 14.56 11.19 4.64
C ALA A 164 15.97 11.48 4.11
N ASN A 165 16.38 10.82 3.02
CA ASN A 165 17.71 10.96 2.43
C ASN A 165 17.72 11.18 0.92
N SER A 166 16.57 11.46 0.31
CA SER A 166 16.45 11.70 -1.14
C SER A 166 16.06 13.14 -1.42
N THR A 167 16.67 13.71 -2.45
CA THR A 167 16.30 15.00 -3.02
C THR A 167 15.09 14.87 -3.94
N PRO A 168 14.38 15.98 -4.25
CA PRO A 168 13.28 15.96 -5.21
C PRO A 168 13.66 15.38 -6.58
N ASP A 169 14.86 15.70 -7.08
CA ASP A 169 15.35 15.18 -8.37
C ASP A 169 15.56 13.66 -8.32
N GLU A 170 16.02 13.12 -7.20
CA GLU A 170 16.17 11.67 -7.04
C GLU A 170 14.84 10.93 -6.98
N ILE A 171 13.80 11.57 -6.43
CA ILE A 171 12.44 11.06 -6.46
C ILE A 171 11.85 11.18 -7.87
N ALA A 172 12.14 12.25 -8.60
CA ALA A 172 11.71 12.39 -10.00
C ALA A 172 12.34 11.32 -10.89
N ASP A 173 13.63 11.05 -10.71
CA ASP A 173 14.34 9.96 -11.39
C ASP A 173 13.76 8.59 -11.01
N TRP A 174 13.35 8.39 -9.76
CA TRP A 174 12.69 7.17 -9.32
C TRP A 174 11.36 6.95 -10.06
N VAL A 175 10.54 7.99 -10.15
CA VAL A 175 9.29 7.97 -10.93
C VAL A 175 9.56 7.70 -12.41
N ALA A 176 10.59 8.35 -12.97
CA ALA A 176 10.98 8.17 -14.36
C ALA A 176 11.51 6.76 -14.64
N TYR A 177 12.34 6.20 -13.77
CA TYR A 177 12.79 4.80 -13.85
C TYR A 177 11.61 3.83 -13.98
N MET A 178 10.60 4.00 -13.12
CA MET A 178 9.44 3.11 -13.09
C MET A 178 8.50 3.25 -14.29
N ASN A 179 8.46 4.42 -14.95
CA ASN A 179 7.40 4.75 -15.92
C ASN A 179 7.89 5.13 -17.32
N ALA A 180 9.13 5.59 -17.47
CA ALA A 180 9.59 6.14 -18.73
C ALA A 180 9.59 5.08 -19.85
N PRO A 181 9.24 5.49 -21.09
CA PRO A 181 9.24 4.59 -22.24
C PRO A 181 10.68 4.22 -22.63
N GLN A 182 10.80 3.14 -23.40
CA GLN A 182 12.06 2.78 -24.05
C GLN A 182 12.51 3.91 -25.00
N GLY A 183 13.82 4.07 -25.19
CA GLY A 183 14.42 5.20 -25.93
C GLY A 183 14.66 6.44 -25.07
N THR A 184 14.45 6.34 -23.75
CA THR A 184 14.84 7.35 -22.76
C THR A 184 15.92 6.77 -21.85
N THR A 185 16.75 7.63 -21.24
CA THR A 185 17.82 7.20 -20.31
C THR A 185 17.31 6.20 -19.27
N TRP A 186 16.18 6.51 -18.63
CA TRP A 186 15.62 5.68 -17.57
C TRP A 186 14.89 4.43 -18.07
N GLY A 187 14.16 4.52 -19.18
CA GLY A 187 13.50 3.36 -19.78
C GLY A 187 14.49 2.36 -20.39
N ASP A 188 15.60 2.84 -20.94
CA ASP A 188 16.67 2.01 -21.49
C ASP A 188 17.49 1.33 -20.40
N LEU A 189 17.80 2.06 -19.31
CA LEU A 189 18.41 1.47 -18.12
C LEU A 189 17.53 0.34 -17.58
N ARG A 190 16.25 0.61 -17.31
CA ARG A 190 15.31 -0.41 -16.79
C ARG A 190 15.19 -1.65 -17.69
N ARG A 191 15.24 -1.49 -19.01
CA ARG A 191 15.26 -2.64 -19.93
C ARG A 191 16.52 -3.48 -19.75
N GLY A 192 17.68 -2.85 -19.61
CA GLY A 192 18.96 -3.54 -19.43
C GLY A 192 19.07 -4.29 -18.11
N THR A 193 18.32 -3.88 -17.08
CA THR A 193 18.37 -4.48 -15.74
C THR A 193 17.23 -5.46 -15.46
N ALA A 194 16.20 -5.51 -16.30
CA ALA A 194 15.04 -6.37 -16.09
C ALA A 194 15.43 -7.86 -16.11
N THR A 195 15.18 -8.54 -14.98
CA THR A 195 15.31 -9.99 -14.89
C THR A 195 14.42 -10.66 -15.95
N PRO A 196 14.95 -11.59 -16.78
CA PRO A 196 14.16 -12.28 -17.78
C PRO A 196 13.11 -13.18 -17.10
N SER A 197 11.90 -12.65 -16.93
CA SER A 197 10.74 -13.46 -16.60
C SER A 197 10.26 -14.20 -17.85
N PRO A 198 9.81 -15.47 -17.78
CA PRO A 198 9.18 -16.17 -18.90
C PRO A 198 7.88 -15.49 -19.39
N THR A 199 7.37 -14.48 -18.67
CA THR A 199 6.22 -13.63 -19.06
C THR A 199 6.63 -12.20 -19.44
N ALA A 200 7.92 -11.91 -19.61
CA ALA A 200 8.36 -10.61 -20.09
C ALA A 200 7.78 -10.34 -21.49
N CYS A 201 7.13 -9.19 -21.66
CA CYS A 201 6.48 -8.77 -22.90
C CYS A 201 7.45 -8.81 -24.09
N ALA A 202 7.51 -9.95 -24.77
CA ALA A 202 7.81 -10.01 -26.18
C ALA A 202 6.65 -9.28 -26.88
N THR A 203 6.96 -8.12 -27.45
CA THR A 203 6.34 -7.54 -28.66
C THR A 203 4.84 -7.84 -28.86
N GLY A 204 3.96 -6.85 -28.62
CA GLY A 204 2.70 -6.81 -29.38
C GLY A 204 1.41 -6.35 -28.69
N LYS A 205 1.37 -6.01 -27.40
CA LYS A 205 0.15 -5.44 -26.79
C LYS A 205 0.44 -4.15 -26.02
N SER A 206 -0.16 -3.07 -26.49
CA SER A 206 -0.40 -1.75 -25.88
C SER A 206 0.48 -1.36 -24.67
N ALA A 207 1.32 -0.33 -24.88
CA ALA A 207 2.15 0.32 -23.86
C ALA A 207 1.37 0.87 -22.63
N THR A 208 0.03 0.90 -22.67
CA THR A 208 -0.82 1.46 -21.61
C THR A 208 -0.81 0.64 -20.32
N SER A 209 -0.47 -0.66 -20.35
CA SER A 209 -0.41 -1.50 -19.14
C SER A 209 0.95 -1.49 -18.42
N CYS A 210 1.94 -0.76 -18.93
CA CYS A 210 3.32 -0.78 -18.42
C CYS A 210 3.62 0.34 -17.40
N SER A 211 2.67 1.23 -17.14
CA SER A 211 2.81 2.32 -16.16
C SER A 211 2.49 1.85 -14.75
N ALA A 212 3.42 2.08 -13.82
CA ALA A 212 3.10 2.06 -12.40
C ALA A 212 2.20 3.27 -12.15
N ARG A 213 0.92 3.04 -11.88
CA ARG A 213 -0.01 4.11 -11.50
C ARG A 213 0.37 4.58 -10.10
N THR A 214 1.37 5.46 -10.00
CA THR A 214 1.82 6.06 -8.75
C THR A 214 0.75 7.02 -8.26
N SER A 215 -0.06 6.61 -7.28
CA SER A 215 -0.87 7.55 -6.50
C SER A 215 0.06 8.29 -5.54
N VAL A 216 0.43 9.53 -5.88
CA VAL A 216 1.01 10.46 -4.92
C VAL A 216 -0.15 11.00 -4.09
N THR A 217 -0.42 10.39 -2.94
CA THR A 217 -1.30 11.01 -1.93
C THR A 217 -0.47 12.06 -1.20
N GLY A 218 -0.74 13.34 -1.48
CA GLY A 218 -0.30 14.48 -0.68
C GLY A 218 -1.16 14.69 0.55
#